data_AF-A0AAN9FY44-F1
#
_entry.id   AF-A0AAN9FY44-F1
#
_cell.length_a   1.000
_cell.length_b   1.000
_cell.length_c   1.000
_cell.angle_alpha   90.00
_cell.angle_beta   90.00
_cell.angle_gamma   90.00
#
_symmetry.space_group_name_H-M   'P 1'
#
loop_
_entity.id
_entity.type
_entity.pdbx_description
1 polymer ?
#
loop_
_entity_poly.entity_id
_entity_poly.type
_entity_poly.pdbx_seq_one_letter_code
_entity_poly.pdbx_strand_id
1 'polypeptide(L)'
;MLEGHQFLGFGFFIIGLWHLFNHIKLHALSSKSYTSTLWFPTTISRYLELHFIILSCTIFIAMELFIAPVHHQPFDPDGTIPSSHLHNFEHSSMALTFLVYATFAIVFDGKYTKAQHELTYLLGAIAFAQQFFLIHLHSRDHMGPEGQYHLLLQVLVIISMSTTLLGIGFQKSFLISFVRSMSIMFQGVWLMLMGYLLWTKGVQPKGCFMHLEESGEYLVKCSDDEALHRAVSLVNLQFSWLVIGVTVFAMSFYLILVAIYGKKVEYVSLHCREEDGSNNINVESQSQKKSMELEQV
;
A
#
# COMPACT_ATOMS: atom_id res chain seq x y z
N MET A 1 8.22 7.10 -18.81
CA MET A 1 6.89 6.46 -18.66
C MET A 1 6.93 4.99 -18.22
N LEU A 2 7.69 4.10 -18.89
CA LEU A 2 7.88 2.69 -18.46
C LEU A 2 8.44 2.60 -17.02
N GLU A 3 9.49 3.38 -16.73
CA GLU A 3 10.19 3.34 -15.45
C GLU A 3 9.34 3.89 -14.28
N GLY A 4 8.53 4.92 -14.54
CA GLY A 4 7.67 5.55 -13.52
C GLY A 4 6.60 4.60 -12.99
N HIS A 5 5.91 3.88 -13.87
CA HIS A 5 4.87 2.91 -13.48
C HIS A 5 5.44 1.70 -12.73
N GLN A 6 6.61 1.21 -13.15
CA GLN A 6 7.27 0.08 -12.49
C GLN A 6 7.77 0.46 -11.10
N PHE A 7 8.44 1.62 -10.97
CA PHE A 7 8.96 2.08 -9.70
C PHE A 7 7.83 2.40 -8.71
N LEU A 8 6.80 3.13 -9.15
CA LEU A 8 5.64 3.45 -8.34
C LEU A 8 4.88 2.17 -7.94
N GLY A 9 4.68 1.25 -8.89
CA GLY A 9 4.03 -0.03 -8.64
C GLY A 9 4.78 -0.89 -7.62
N PHE A 10 6.11 -0.91 -7.68
CA PHE A 10 6.93 -1.61 -6.70
C PHE A 10 6.78 -1.03 -5.29
N GLY A 11 6.73 0.30 -5.17
CA GLY A 11 6.48 0.99 -3.90
C GLY A 11 5.14 0.59 -3.27
N PHE A 12 4.05 0.66 -4.04
CA PHE A 12 2.73 0.22 -3.60
C PHE A 12 2.69 -1.26 -3.21
N PHE A 13 3.37 -2.12 -3.97
CA PHE A 13 3.46 -3.55 -3.68
C PHE A 13 4.13 -3.82 -2.32
N ILE A 14 5.31 -3.23 -2.08
CA ILE A 14 6.03 -3.38 -0.81
C ILE A 14 5.18 -2.87 0.36
N ILE A 15 4.63 -1.66 0.25
CA ILE A 15 3.83 -1.06 1.31
C ILE A 15 2.58 -1.88 1.59
N GLY A 16 1.85 -2.30 0.55
CA GLY A 16 0.66 -3.12 0.68
C GLY A 16 0.94 -4.48 1.32
N LEU A 17 2.02 -5.16 0.90
CA LEU A 17 2.44 -6.44 1.49
C LEU A 17 2.88 -6.27 2.94
N TRP A 18 3.64 -5.20 3.23
CA TRP A 18 4.06 -4.84 4.59
C TRP A 18 2.87 -4.59 5.50
N HIS A 19 1.86 -3.85 5.04
CA HIS A 19 0.63 -3.64 5.80
C HIS A 19 -0.14 -4.93 6.00
N LEU A 20 -0.27 -5.76 4.96
CA LEU A 20 -1.00 -7.02 5.00
C LEU A 20 -0.39 -7.93 6.05
N PHE A 21 0.93 -8.11 6.02
CA PHE A 21 1.68 -8.90 7.00
C PHE A 21 1.45 -8.39 8.43
N ASN A 22 1.61 -7.09 8.67
CA ASN A 22 1.52 -6.55 10.03
C ASN A 22 0.09 -6.56 10.58
N HIS A 23 -0.93 -6.30 9.76
CA HIS A 23 -2.32 -6.41 10.19
C HIS A 23 -2.69 -7.85 10.54
N ILE A 24 -2.27 -8.83 9.73
CA ILE A 24 -2.51 -10.26 10.02
C ILE A 24 -1.78 -10.66 11.31
N LYS A 25 -0.51 -10.28 11.46
CA LYS A 25 0.28 -10.56 12.66
C LYS A 25 -0.36 -9.94 13.91
N LEU A 26 -0.78 -8.67 13.84
CA LEU A 26 -1.43 -7.98 14.96
C LEU A 26 -2.75 -8.68 15.34
N HIS A 27 -3.53 -9.08 14.35
CA HIS A 27 -4.77 -9.82 14.57
C HIS A 27 -4.52 -11.21 15.18
N ALA A 28 -3.50 -11.93 14.71
CA ALA A 28 -3.13 -13.25 15.22
C ALA A 28 -2.61 -13.20 16.67
N LEU A 29 -1.88 -12.13 17.04
CA LEU A 29 -1.34 -11.97 18.40
C LEU A 29 -2.39 -11.45 19.40
N SER A 30 -3.26 -10.54 18.98
CA SER A 30 -4.15 -9.79 19.89
C SER A 30 -5.52 -9.49 19.27
N SER A 31 -6.28 -10.53 18.89
CA SER A 31 -7.58 -10.38 18.23
C SER A 31 -8.58 -9.50 19.01
N LYS A 32 -8.59 -9.56 20.35
CA LYS A 32 -9.49 -8.76 21.21
C LYS A 32 -9.11 -7.28 21.35
N SER A 33 -7.86 -6.92 21.08
CA SER A 33 -7.34 -5.54 21.24
C SER A 33 -6.91 -4.92 19.91
N TYR A 34 -7.22 -5.59 18.79
CA TYR A 34 -6.83 -5.15 17.46
C TYR A 34 -7.25 -3.69 17.21
N THR A 35 -6.32 -2.89 16.73
CA THR A 35 -6.56 -1.51 16.32
C THR A 35 -5.85 -1.27 15.01
N SER A 36 -6.59 -0.80 14.02
CA SER A 36 -6.07 -0.52 12.69
C SER A 36 -5.19 0.71 12.69
N THR A 37 -3.98 0.60 12.14
CA THR A 37 -3.10 1.72 11.80
C THR A 37 -2.94 1.84 10.29
N LEU A 38 -2.49 3.01 9.83
CA LEU A 38 -2.17 3.28 8.42
C LEU A 38 -0.70 3.07 8.05
N TRP A 39 0.15 2.95 9.06
CA TRP A 39 1.58 2.67 8.95
C TRP A 39 2.02 1.86 10.17
N PHE A 40 3.17 1.19 10.07
CA PHE A 40 3.71 0.36 11.13
C PHE A 40 5.15 0.73 11.50
N PRO A 41 5.47 0.79 12.80
CA PRO A 41 6.83 1.02 13.24
C PRO A 41 7.71 -0.21 13.05
N THR A 42 9.00 0.01 12.81
CA THR A 42 10.02 -1.06 12.74
C THR A 42 11.05 -0.93 13.87
N THR A 43 11.82 -1.99 14.09
CA THR A 43 12.90 -2.01 15.09
C THR A 43 14.12 -1.19 14.68
N ILE A 44 14.33 -0.98 13.37
CA ILE A 44 15.46 -0.20 12.85
C ILE A 44 15.15 1.30 12.94
N SER A 45 13.97 1.71 12.50
CA SER A 45 13.46 3.07 12.64
C SER A 45 11.95 3.04 12.85
N ARG A 46 11.47 3.84 13.80
CA ARG A 46 10.03 3.98 14.06
C ARG A 46 9.28 4.42 12.79
N TYR A 47 9.87 5.28 11.97
CA TYR A 47 9.23 5.86 10.79
C TYR A 47 9.77 5.31 9.47
N LEU A 48 10.37 4.11 9.47
CA LEU A 48 11.00 3.54 8.27
C LEU A 48 10.07 3.54 7.05
N GLU A 49 8.82 3.10 7.26
CA GLU A 49 7.78 3.07 6.22
C GLU A 49 7.48 4.48 5.67
N LEU A 50 7.31 5.45 6.56
CA LEU A 50 6.99 6.83 6.17
C LEU A 50 8.18 7.51 5.48
N HIS A 51 9.41 7.26 5.93
CA HIS A 51 10.61 7.72 5.25
C HIS A 51 10.77 7.10 3.86
N PHE A 52 10.43 5.81 3.70
CA PHE A 52 10.40 5.17 2.39
C PHE A 52 9.39 5.86 1.48
N ILE A 53 8.16 6.13 1.95
CA ILE A 53 7.14 6.85 1.15
C ILE A 53 7.64 8.25 0.77
N ILE A 54 8.20 9.02 1.72
CA ILE A 54 8.74 10.37 1.45
C ILE A 54 9.85 10.31 0.40
N LEU A 55 10.81 9.39 0.55
CA LEU A 55 11.92 9.24 -0.37
C LEU A 55 11.44 8.83 -1.77
N SER A 56 10.58 7.83 -1.86
CA SER A 56 10.02 7.36 -3.13
C SER A 56 9.21 8.46 -3.84
N CYS A 57 8.35 9.20 -3.12
CA CYS A 57 7.60 10.31 -3.71
C CYS A 57 8.52 11.44 -4.16
N THR A 58 9.54 11.78 -3.37
CA THR A 58 10.50 12.84 -3.72
C THR A 58 11.30 12.47 -4.97
N ILE A 59 11.80 11.23 -5.04
CA ILE A 59 12.50 10.71 -6.23
C ILE A 59 11.56 10.72 -7.43
N PHE A 60 10.31 10.26 -7.27
CA PHE A 60 9.34 10.22 -8.37
C PHE A 60 9.03 11.62 -8.91
N ILE A 61 8.77 12.60 -8.04
CA ILE A 61 8.56 14.00 -8.44
C ILE A 61 9.79 14.55 -9.16
N ALA A 62 11.00 14.26 -8.66
CA ALA A 62 12.24 14.68 -9.31
C ALA A 62 12.40 14.05 -10.70
N MET A 63 12.07 12.76 -10.83
CA MET A 63 12.11 12.04 -12.09
C MET A 63 11.12 12.60 -13.11
N GLU A 64 9.87 12.82 -12.72
CA GLU A 64 8.82 13.31 -13.62
C GLU A 64 9.04 14.77 -14.06
N LEU A 65 9.51 15.66 -13.17
CA LEU A 65 9.61 17.09 -13.50
C LEU A 65 10.98 17.52 -14.06
N PHE A 66 12.07 16.85 -13.69
CA PHE A 66 13.42 17.36 -13.94
C PHE A 66 14.35 16.37 -14.65
N ILE A 67 14.18 15.06 -14.50
CA ILE A 67 15.18 14.08 -14.99
C ILE A 67 14.70 13.36 -16.24
N ALA A 68 13.48 12.82 -16.24
CA ALA A 68 12.96 11.99 -17.33
C ALA A 68 12.50 12.78 -18.57
N PRO A 69 11.93 14.00 -18.46
CA PRO A 69 11.55 14.77 -19.64
C PRO A 69 12.77 15.16 -20.49
N VAL A 70 12.61 15.16 -21.82
CA VAL A 70 13.66 15.55 -22.78
C VAL A 70 14.20 16.95 -22.49
N HIS A 71 13.31 17.85 -22.05
CA HIS A 71 13.67 19.14 -21.50
C HIS A 71 13.66 19.03 -19.97
N HIS A 72 14.83 18.88 -19.36
CA HIS A 72 15.02 18.79 -17.90
C HIS A 72 14.49 19.99 -17.09
N GLN A 73 13.92 21.00 -17.76
CA GLN A 73 13.29 22.15 -17.16
C GLN A 73 11.76 22.05 -17.32
N PRO A 74 10.98 22.13 -16.23
CA PRO A 74 9.54 21.92 -16.28
C PRO A 74 8.75 23.09 -16.89
N PHE A 75 9.37 24.26 -17.09
CA PHE A 75 8.72 25.47 -17.61
C PHE A 75 9.41 25.99 -18.87
N ASP A 76 8.60 26.56 -19.77
CA ASP A 76 9.08 27.30 -20.94
C ASP A 76 9.79 28.60 -20.54
N PRO A 77 10.56 29.22 -21.47
CA PRO A 77 11.26 30.48 -21.19
C PRO A 77 10.36 31.64 -20.77
N ASP A 78 9.07 31.58 -21.11
CA ASP A 78 8.04 32.55 -20.70
C ASP A 78 7.39 32.22 -19.35
N GLY A 79 7.81 31.12 -18.71
CA GLY A 79 7.30 30.66 -17.42
C GLY A 79 6.02 29.83 -17.49
N THR A 80 5.52 29.52 -18.70
CA THR A 80 4.35 28.65 -18.87
C THR A 80 4.73 27.17 -18.74
N ILE A 81 3.74 26.29 -18.52
CA ILE A 81 3.94 24.85 -18.52
C ILE A 81 3.77 24.35 -19.96
N PRO A 82 4.80 23.74 -20.58
CA PRO A 82 4.69 23.17 -21.91
C PRO A 82 3.58 22.09 -21.94
N SER A 83 2.85 21.99 -23.05
CA SER A 83 1.80 20.98 -23.20
C SER A 83 2.33 19.55 -23.04
N SER A 84 3.55 19.30 -23.51
CA SER A 84 4.26 18.01 -23.35
C SER A 84 4.59 17.68 -21.89
N HIS A 85 4.57 18.65 -20.98
CA HIS A 85 4.92 18.47 -19.56
C HIS A 85 3.70 18.43 -18.63
N LEU A 86 2.50 18.75 -19.11
CA LEU A 86 1.29 18.77 -18.26
C LEU A 86 1.04 17.44 -17.54
N HIS A 87 1.21 16.31 -18.24
CA HIS A 87 1.04 14.99 -17.64
C HIS A 87 2.04 14.72 -16.51
N ASN A 88 3.29 15.20 -16.62
CA ASN A 88 4.31 15.07 -15.58
C ASN A 88 3.91 15.84 -14.30
N PHE A 89 3.30 17.01 -14.45
CA PHE A 89 2.76 17.78 -13.32
C PHE A 89 1.57 17.10 -12.66
N GLU A 90 0.68 16.49 -13.45
CA GLU A 90 -0.42 15.67 -12.93
C GLU A 90 0.13 14.47 -12.15
N HIS A 91 1.07 13.71 -12.72
CA HIS A 91 1.75 12.62 -12.01
C HIS A 91 2.43 13.06 -10.72
N SER A 92 3.17 14.17 -10.77
CA SER A 92 3.85 14.73 -9.61
C SER A 92 2.89 15.16 -8.52
N SER A 93 1.73 15.70 -8.89
CA SER A 93 0.67 16.10 -7.96
C SER A 93 0.06 14.89 -7.24
N MET A 94 -0.07 13.73 -7.90
CA MET A 94 -0.44 12.49 -7.23
C MET A 94 0.57 12.13 -6.13
N ALA A 95 1.85 12.05 -6.47
CA ALA A 95 2.91 11.71 -5.51
C ALA A 95 3.05 12.73 -4.37
N LEU A 96 2.83 14.02 -4.65
CA LEU A 96 2.89 15.09 -3.65
C LEU A 96 1.86 14.87 -2.53
N THR A 97 0.65 14.40 -2.84
CA THR A 97 -0.35 14.13 -1.79
C THR A 97 0.03 12.97 -0.88
N PHE A 98 0.68 11.93 -1.39
CA PHE A 98 1.25 10.85 -0.57
C PHE A 98 2.44 11.33 0.29
N LEU A 99 3.27 12.24 -0.25
CA LEU A 99 4.35 12.89 0.51
C LEU A 99 3.80 13.73 1.66
N VAL A 100 2.74 14.50 1.42
CA VAL A 100 2.02 15.28 2.44
C VAL A 100 1.47 14.35 3.51
N TYR A 101 0.77 13.27 3.13
CA TYR A 101 0.29 12.25 4.07
C TYR A 101 1.41 11.73 4.97
N ALA A 102 2.53 11.28 4.39
CA ALA A 102 3.61 10.65 5.14
C ALA A 102 4.31 11.64 6.09
N THR A 103 4.53 12.88 5.64
CA THR A 103 5.11 13.95 6.46
C THR A 103 4.24 14.28 7.66
N PHE A 104 2.95 14.50 7.43
CA PHE A 104 2.02 14.83 8.52
C PHE A 104 1.76 13.66 9.46
N ALA A 105 1.82 12.41 8.98
CA ALA A 105 1.76 11.23 9.85
C ALA A 105 2.90 11.23 10.89
N ILE A 106 4.12 11.59 10.50
CA ILE A 106 5.26 11.76 11.43
C ILE A 106 4.98 12.91 12.42
N VAL A 107 4.51 14.05 11.90
CA VAL A 107 4.25 15.24 12.74
C VAL A 107 3.17 14.99 13.78
N PHE A 108 2.07 14.32 13.40
CA PHE A 108 1.00 14.00 14.34
C PHE A 108 1.47 13.01 15.41
N ASP A 109 2.24 11.99 15.03
CA ASP A 109 2.80 11.01 15.97
C ASP A 109 3.78 11.64 16.96
N GLY A 110 4.62 12.57 16.51
CA GLY A 110 5.55 13.28 17.39
C GLY A 110 4.88 14.26 18.37
N LYS A 111 3.72 14.81 18.00
CA LYS A 111 2.99 15.81 18.81
C LYS A 111 1.89 15.21 19.70
N TYR A 112 1.61 13.91 19.60
CA TYR A 112 0.58 13.20 20.38
C TYR A 112 -0.78 13.92 20.34
N THR A 113 -1.24 14.31 19.15
CA THR A 113 -2.52 15.03 19.03
C THR A 113 -3.70 14.10 19.29
N LYS A 114 -4.75 14.60 19.96
CA LYS A 114 -5.94 13.79 20.28
C LYS A 114 -6.65 13.21 19.04
N ALA A 115 -6.55 13.92 17.91
CA ALA A 115 -7.17 13.54 16.64
C ALA A 115 -6.16 12.96 15.62
N GLN A 116 -4.99 12.49 16.09
CA GLN A 116 -3.92 11.98 15.22
C GLN A 116 -4.45 10.89 14.27
N HIS A 117 -5.21 9.93 14.80
CA HIS A 117 -5.74 8.82 14.00
C HIS A 117 -6.66 9.32 12.90
N GLU A 118 -7.69 10.09 13.23
CA GLU A 118 -8.68 10.56 12.27
C GLU A 118 -8.03 11.41 11.18
N LEU A 119 -7.10 12.30 11.55
CA LEU A 119 -6.41 13.16 10.60
C LEU A 119 -5.45 12.38 9.68
N THR A 120 -4.72 11.39 10.20
CA THR A 120 -3.87 10.53 9.35
C THR A 120 -4.71 9.73 8.35
N TYR A 121 -5.88 9.23 8.77
CA TYR A 121 -6.81 8.53 7.87
C TYR A 121 -7.45 9.44 6.84
N LEU A 122 -7.83 10.65 7.23
CA LEU A 122 -8.32 11.65 6.29
C LEU A 122 -7.27 11.99 5.22
N LEU A 123 -6.01 12.22 5.62
CA LEU A 123 -4.92 12.50 4.67
C LEU A 123 -4.65 11.33 3.73
N GLY A 124 -4.65 10.09 4.23
CA GLY A 124 -4.52 8.90 3.40
C GLY A 124 -5.68 8.77 2.39
N ALA A 125 -6.91 9.04 2.82
CA ALA A 125 -8.06 9.03 1.94
C ALA A 125 -7.98 10.13 0.87
N ILE A 126 -7.53 11.34 1.23
CA ILE A 126 -7.30 12.45 0.29
C ILE A 126 -6.23 12.07 -0.73
N ALA A 127 -5.14 11.40 -0.32
CA ALA A 127 -4.11 10.94 -1.25
C ALA A 127 -4.68 9.94 -2.30
N PHE A 128 -5.49 8.97 -1.86
CA PHE A 128 -6.18 8.07 -2.81
C PHE A 128 -7.24 8.79 -3.65
N ALA A 129 -7.94 9.78 -3.10
CA ALA A 129 -8.90 10.58 -3.85
C ALA A 129 -8.21 11.41 -4.94
N GLN A 130 -7.05 12.00 -4.63
CA GLN A 130 -6.23 12.71 -5.61
C GLN A 130 -5.73 11.76 -6.70
N GLN A 131 -5.25 10.58 -6.31
CA GLN A 131 -4.83 9.55 -7.25
C GLN A 131 -5.99 9.15 -8.18
N PHE A 132 -7.18 8.93 -7.64
CA PHE A 132 -8.37 8.63 -8.44
C PHE A 132 -8.71 9.77 -9.38
N PHE A 133 -8.80 11.00 -8.87
CA PHE A 133 -9.13 12.20 -9.65
C PHE A 133 -8.18 12.38 -10.82
N LEU A 134 -6.88 12.29 -10.58
CA LEU A 134 -5.87 12.50 -11.62
C LEU A 134 -5.70 11.32 -12.56
N ILE A 135 -6.05 10.09 -12.18
CA ILE A 135 -6.13 8.97 -13.15
C ILE A 135 -7.42 9.06 -13.96
N HIS A 136 -8.54 9.49 -13.36
CA HIS A 136 -9.83 9.56 -14.04
C HIS A 136 -9.89 10.70 -15.05
N LEU A 137 -9.39 11.87 -14.66
CA LEU A 137 -9.39 13.09 -15.49
C LEU A 137 -8.02 13.40 -16.10
N HIS A 138 -7.10 12.43 -16.10
CA HIS A 138 -5.76 12.62 -16.65
C HIS A 138 -5.84 13.16 -18.08
N SER A 139 -4.93 14.08 -18.44
CA SER A 139 -4.86 14.70 -19.77
C SER A 139 -4.50 13.70 -20.89
N ARG A 140 -4.02 12.49 -20.55
CA ARG A 140 -3.79 11.41 -21.51
C ARG A 140 -5.07 10.66 -21.87
N ASP A 141 -5.18 10.34 -23.16
CA ASP A 141 -6.35 9.70 -23.75
C ASP A 141 -6.62 8.31 -23.14
N HIS A 142 -7.84 8.10 -22.62
CA HIS A 142 -8.35 6.80 -22.13
C HIS A 142 -8.74 5.83 -23.25
N MET A 143 -8.20 6.05 -24.45
CA MET A 143 -8.60 5.30 -25.62
C MET A 143 -7.75 4.05 -25.77
N GLY A 144 -8.39 2.94 -26.10
CA GLY A 144 -7.68 1.70 -26.38
C GLY A 144 -7.33 0.86 -25.14
N PRO A 145 -6.30 0.01 -25.24
CA PRO A 145 -5.95 -0.93 -24.17
C PRO A 145 -5.39 -0.24 -22.91
N GLU A 146 -4.66 0.86 -23.04
CA GLU A 146 -4.11 1.63 -21.90
C GLU A 146 -5.23 2.19 -21.02
N GLY A 147 -6.26 2.79 -21.63
CA GLY A 147 -7.44 3.25 -20.90
C GLY A 147 -8.13 2.14 -20.11
N GLN A 148 -8.21 0.93 -20.66
CA GLN A 148 -8.77 -0.22 -19.94
C GLN A 148 -7.93 -0.61 -18.71
N TYR A 149 -6.59 -0.55 -18.80
CA TYR A 149 -5.72 -0.78 -17.65
C TYR A 149 -5.96 0.27 -16.55
N HIS A 150 -6.04 1.55 -16.93
CA HIS A 150 -6.29 2.65 -15.98
C HIS A 150 -7.68 2.58 -15.36
N LEU A 151 -8.71 2.20 -16.13
CA LEU A 151 -10.07 1.99 -15.61
C LEU A 151 -10.09 0.93 -14.49
N LEU A 152 -9.41 -0.20 -14.70
CA LEU A 152 -9.33 -1.27 -13.69
C LEU A 152 -8.47 -0.86 -12.49
N LEU A 153 -7.43 -0.05 -12.70
CA LEU A 153 -6.66 0.55 -11.61
C LEU A 153 -7.54 1.48 -10.76
N GLN A 154 -8.41 2.30 -11.37
CA GLN A 154 -9.34 3.19 -10.66
C GLN A 154 -10.24 2.40 -9.68
N VAL A 155 -10.71 1.21 -10.07
CA VAL A 155 -11.50 0.34 -9.18
C VAL A 155 -10.70 -0.02 -7.92
N LEU A 156 -9.42 -0.39 -8.06
CA LEU A 156 -8.56 -0.69 -6.92
C LEU A 156 -8.27 0.54 -6.05
N VAL A 157 -8.14 1.72 -6.66
CA VAL A 157 -7.95 2.99 -5.94
C VAL A 157 -9.20 3.34 -5.13
N ILE A 158 -10.39 3.18 -5.71
CA ILE A 158 -11.67 3.39 -5.00
C ILE A 158 -11.78 2.45 -3.80
N ILE A 159 -11.44 1.17 -3.95
CA ILE A 159 -11.46 0.22 -2.81
C ILE A 159 -10.52 0.68 -1.69
N SER A 160 -9.29 1.08 -2.02
CA SER A 160 -8.32 1.60 -1.04
C SER A 160 -8.81 2.91 -0.39
N MET A 161 -9.41 3.81 -1.16
CA MET A 161 -9.99 5.06 -0.67
C MET A 161 -11.15 4.79 0.29
N SER A 162 -12.14 3.98 -0.12
CA SER A 162 -13.32 3.65 0.69
C SER A 162 -12.94 2.93 1.98
N THR A 163 -12.05 1.94 1.92
CA THR A 163 -11.57 1.24 3.12
C THR A 163 -10.76 2.15 4.05
N THR A 164 -10.01 3.11 3.50
CA THR A 164 -9.34 4.13 4.30
C THR A 164 -10.35 5.05 4.98
N LEU A 165 -11.39 5.54 4.29
CA LEU A 165 -12.45 6.34 4.90
C LEU A 165 -13.20 5.57 6.00
N LEU A 166 -13.57 4.32 5.74
CA LEU A 166 -14.23 3.46 6.72
C LEU A 166 -13.36 3.24 7.97
N GLY A 167 -12.03 3.20 7.82
CA GLY A 167 -11.09 3.06 8.93
C GLY A 167 -11.06 4.24 9.92
N ILE A 168 -11.66 5.39 9.58
CA ILE A 168 -11.87 6.50 10.52
C ILE A 168 -12.85 6.07 11.63
N GLY A 169 -14.00 5.51 11.25
CA GLY A 169 -15.06 5.11 12.18
C GLY A 169 -14.93 3.67 12.69
N PHE A 170 -14.34 2.76 11.91
CA PHE A 170 -14.29 1.33 12.20
C PHE A 170 -12.88 0.83 12.54
N GLN A 171 -12.23 1.49 13.49
CA GLN A 171 -10.82 1.26 13.84
C GLN A 171 -10.52 -0.16 14.32
N LYS A 172 -11.51 -0.89 14.85
CA LYS A 172 -11.36 -2.25 15.38
C LYS A 172 -11.64 -3.34 14.33
N SER A 173 -11.99 -2.97 13.11
CA SER A 173 -12.30 -3.93 12.04
C SER A 173 -11.03 -4.38 11.34
N PHE A 174 -10.60 -5.61 11.63
CA PHE A 174 -9.49 -6.24 10.90
C PHE A 174 -9.77 -6.36 9.40
N LEU A 175 -11.02 -6.67 9.03
CA LEU A 175 -11.39 -6.89 7.64
C LEU A 175 -11.19 -5.64 6.78
N ILE A 176 -11.52 -4.46 7.30
CA ILE A 176 -11.33 -3.20 6.56
C ILE A 176 -9.85 -2.98 6.25
N SER A 177 -8.99 -3.17 7.25
CA SER A 177 -7.54 -3.03 7.09
C SER A 177 -6.96 -4.09 6.17
N PHE A 178 -7.43 -5.33 6.29
CA PHE A 178 -7.00 -6.44 5.45
C PHE A 178 -7.33 -6.18 3.97
N VAL A 179 -8.58 -5.77 3.68
CA VAL A 179 -9.01 -5.43 2.31
C VAL A 179 -8.20 -4.24 1.79
N ARG A 180 -7.98 -3.20 2.60
CA ARG A 180 -7.15 -2.04 2.24
C ARG A 180 -5.72 -2.45 1.88
N SER A 181 -5.07 -3.26 2.72
CA SER A 181 -3.70 -3.71 2.47
C SER A 181 -3.61 -4.58 1.22
N MET A 182 -4.57 -5.47 1.02
CA MET A 182 -4.68 -6.29 -0.17
C MET A 182 -4.90 -5.44 -1.42
N SER A 183 -5.76 -4.42 -1.39
CA SER A 183 -6.01 -3.54 -2.53
C SER A 183 -4.80 -2.67 -2.87
N ILE A 184 -4.10 -2.11 -1.87
CA ILE A 184 -2.85 -1.37 -2.06
C ILE A 184 -1.76 -2.25 -2.70
N MET A 185 -1.58 -3.48 -2.18
CA MET A 185 -0.64 -4.43 -2.76
C MET A 185 -0.99 -4.74 -4.22
N PHE A 186 -2.28 -4.94 -4.50
CA PHE A 186 -2.76 -5.27 -5.83
C PHE A 186 -2.61 -4.09 -6.82
N GLN A 187 -2.81 -2.84 -6.37
CA GLN A 187 -2.48 -1.67 -7.18
C GLN A 187 -1.01 -1.72 -7.63
N GLY A 188 -0.10 -2.08 -6.71
CA GLY A 188 1.31 -2.23 -7.02
C GLY A 188 1.60 -3.28 -8.09
N VAL A 189 1.03 -4.49 -7.93
CA VAL A 189 1.14 -5.57 -8.93
C VAL A 189 0.58 -5.14 -10.27
N TRP A 190 -0.59 -4.50 -10.29
CA TRP A 190 -1.25 -4.06 -11.50
C TRP A 190 -0.45 -2.99 -12.25
N LEU A 191 0.08 -1.99 -11.53
CA LEU A 191 0.95 -0.96 -12.10
C LEU A 191 2.23 -1.55 -12.72
N MET A 192 2.88 -2.49 -12.03
CA MET A 192 4.06 -3.17 -12.58
C MET A 192 3.74 -3.96 -13.86
N LEU A 193 2.61 -4.68 -13.88
CA LEU A 193 2.18 -5.45 -15.04
C LEU A 193 1.76 -4.58 -16.21
N MET A 194 1.00 -3.52 -15.95
CA MET A 194 0.63 -2.51 -16.96
C MET A 194 1.89 -1.90 -17.58
N GLY A 195 2.85 -1.48 -16.74
CA GLY A 195 4.13 -0.95 -17.19
C GLY A 195 4.88 -1.93 -18.09
N TYR A 196 4.99 -3.19 -17.67
CA TYR A 196 5.68 -4.22 -18.43
C TYR A 196 4.99 -4.55 -19.77
N LEU A 197 3.67 -4.75 -19.77
CA LEU A 197 2.93 -5.26 -20.94
C LEU A 197 2.66 -4.21 -22.01
N LEU A 198 2.48 -2.95 -21.65
CA LEU A 198 2.28 -1.89 -22.63
C LEU A 198 3.60 -1.45 -23.28
N TRP A 199 4.67 -1.36 -22.48
CA TRP A 199 5.89 -0.66 -22.90
C TRP A 199 7.09 -1.58 -23.22
N THR A 200 6.99 -2.90 -22.99
CA THR A 200 8.02 -3.85 -23.45
C THR A 200 7.77 -4.21 -24.92
N LYS A 201 8.79 -4.12 -25.78
CA LYS A 201 8.65 -4.49 -27.20
C LYS A 201 8.36 -5.98 -27.35
N GLY A 202 7.32 -6.34 -28.09
CA GLY A 202 7.01 -7.71 -28.49
C GLY A 202 6.06 -8.47 -27.56
N VAL A 203 5.61 -7.84 -26.47
CA VAL A 203 4.58 -8.42 -25.57
C VAL A 203 3.20 -7.79 -25.77
N GLN A 204 3.07 -6.82 -26.68
CA GLN A 204 1.79 -6.19 -27.01
C GLN A 204 0.80 -7.23 -27.55
N PRO A 205 -0.52 -7.04 -27.31
CA PRO A 205 -1.55 -7.84 -27.95
C PRO A 205 -1.38 -7.84 -29.47
N LYS A 206 -1.65 -8.98 -30.11
CA LYS A 206 -1.59 -9.12 -31.56
C LYS A 206 -2.40 -7.96 -32.21
N GLY A 207 -1.88 -7.40 -33.30
CA GLY A 207 -2.52 -6.28 -34.00
C GLY A 207 -2.40 -4.93 -33.30
N CYS A 208 -1.74 -4.83 -32.13
CA CYS A 208 -1.43 -3.56 -31.49
C CYS A 208 0.08 -3.30 -31.51
N PHE A 209 0.46 -2.04 -31.66
CA PHE A 209 1.83 -1.59 -31.83
C PHE A 209 2.06 -0.27 -31.09
N MET A 210 3.30 -0.05 -30.66
CA MET A 210 3.71 1.24 -30.11
C MET A 210 3.89 2.25 -31.25
N HIS A 211 3.20 3.37 -31.15
CA HIS A 211 3.27 4.49 -32.07
C HIS A 211 3.80 5.72 -31.33
N LEU A 212 4.76 6.43 -31.91
CA LEU A 212 5.28 7.67 -31.37
C LEU A 212 4.45 8.83 -31.93
N GLU A 213 3.77 9.58 -31.07
CA GLU A 213 3.04 10.78 -31.46
C GLU A 213 3.97 11.98 -31.69
N GLU A 214 3.46 12.99 -32.40
CA GLU A 214 4.15 14.25 -32.69
C GLU A 214 4.56 15.00 -31.41
N SER A 215 3.85 14.76 -30.31
CA SER A 215 4.16 15.24 -28.95
C SER A 215 5.42 14.60 -28.33
N GLY A 216 6.01 13.59 -28.99
CA GLY A 216 7.16 12.84 -28.49
C GLY A 216 6.81 11.67 -27.58
N GLU A 217 5.53 11.32 -27.49
CA GLU A 217 5.01 10.31 -26.57
C GLU A 217 4.69 9.00 -27.27
N TYR A 218 5.04 7.87 -26.65
CA TYR A 218 4.63 6.56 -27.16
C TYR A 218 3.20 6.28 -26.70
N LEU A 219 2.34 5.77 -27.59
CA LEU A 219 1.03 5.22 -27.27
C LEU A 219 0.85 3.86 -27.95
N VAL A 220 0.03 3.00 -27.36
CA VAL A 220 -0.32 1.70 -27.96
C VAL A 220 -1.57 1.86 -28.82
N LYS A 221 -1.41 1.83 -30.15
CA LYS A 221 -2.52 1.86 -31.12
C LYS A 221 -2.74 0.47 -31.71
N CYS A 222 -3.99 0.13 -32.03
CA CYS A 222 -4.36 -1.14 -32.65
C CYS A 222 -4.77 -0.92 -34.12
N SER A 223 -4.54 -1.93 -34.98
CA SER A 223 -4.74 -1.84 -36.43
C SER A 223 -6.19 -1.69 -36.86
N ASP A 224 -7.10 -2.29 -36.10
CA ASP A 224 -8.53 -2.40 -36.41
C ASP A 224 -9.33 -2.65 -35.12
N ASP A 225 -10.66 -2.54 -35.22
CA ASP A 225 -11.59 -2.70 -34.10
C ASP A 225 -11.57 -4.12 -33.51
N GLU A 226 -11.27 -5.14 -34.32
CA GLU A 226 -11.18 -6.53 -33.85
C GLU A 226 -9.94 -6.73 -32.95
N ALA A 227 -8.80 -6.19 -33.37
CA ALA A 227 -7.56 -6.18 -32.62
C ALA A 227 -7.71 -5.39 -31.32
N LEU A 228 -8.41 -4.25 -31.37
CA LEU A 228 -8.74 -3.47 -30.18
C LEU A 228 -9.64 -4.25 -29.21
N HIS A 229 -10.74 -4.83 -29.70
CA HIS A 229 -11.65 -5.62 -28.88
C HIS A 229 -10.95 -6.81 -28.23
N ARG A 230 -10.07 -7.50 -28.99
CA ARG A 230 -9.22 -8.56 -28.44
C ARG A 230 -8.30 -8.04 -27.34
N ALA A 231 -7.62 -6.92 -27.57
CA ALA A 231 -6.69 -6.35 -26.59
C ALA A 231 -7.42 -6.02 -25.27
N VAL A 232 -8.55 -5.31 -25.33
CA VAL A 232 -9.39 -4.99 -24.17
C VAL A 232 -9.87 -6.25 -23.45
N SER A 233 -10.32 -7.26 -24.18
CA SER A 233 -10.76 -8.54 -23.61
C SER A 233 -9.63 -9.28 -22.88
N LEU A 234 -8.40 -9.22 -23.40
CA LEU A 234 -7.22 -9.80 -22.74
C LEU A 234 -6.87 -9.07 -21.45
N VAL A 235 -6.95 -7.74 -21.42
CA VAL A 235 -6.76 -6.95 -20.20
C VAL A 235 -7.78 -7.35 -19.12
N ASN A 236 -9.04 -7.52 -19.49
CA ASN A 236 -10.09 -7.96 -18.57
C ASN A 236 -9.84 -9.37 -18.02
N LEU A 237 -9.44 -10.30 -18.88
CA LEU A 237 -9.13 -11.67 -18.47
C LEU A 237 -7.92 -11.71 -17.53
N GLN A 238 -6.88 -10.94 -17.86
CA GLN A 238 -5.69 -10.82 -17.03
C GLN A 238 -6.04 -10.26 -15.65
N PHE A 239 -6.81 -9.17 -15.58
CA PHE A 239 -7.26 -8.61 -14.32
C PHE A 239 -8.05 -9.64 -13.52
N SER A 240 -9.01 -10.32 -14.15
CA SER A 240 -9.83 -11.36 -13.51
C SER A 240 -8.98 -12.48 -12.89
N TRP A 241 -7.99 -12.99 -13.62
CA TRP A 241 -7.08 -14.01 -13.10
C TRP A 241 -6.19 -13.51 -11.98
N LEU A 242 -5.74 -12.24 -12.05
CA LEU A 242 -5.01 -11.62 -10.95
C LEU A 242 -5.88 -11.42 -9.71
N VAL A 243 -7.17 -11.08 -9.84
CA VAL A 243 -8.10 -11.04 -8.70
C VAL A 243 -8.12 -12.39 -8.00
N ILE A 244 -8.26 -13.48 -8.77
CA ILE A 244 -8.26 -14.85 -8.23
C ILE A 244 -6.91 -15.14 -7.54
N GLY A 245 -5.80 -14.86 -8.23
CA GLY A 245 -4.45 -15.11 -7.72
C GLY A 245 -4.14 -14.33 -6.43
N VAL A 246 -4.43 -13.04 -6.39
CA VAL A 246 -4.26 -12.18 -5.22
C VAL A 246 -5.15 -12.65 -4.07
N THR A 247 -6.38 -13.08 -4.36
CA THR A 247 -7.29 -13.63 -3.33
C THR A 247 -6.73 -14.91 -2.73
N VAL A 248 -6.32 -15.87 -3.57
CA VAL A 248 -5.71 -17.13 -3.11
C VAL A 248 -4.45 -16.85 -2.31
N PHE A 249 -3.60 -15.94 -2.77
CA PHE A 249 -2.41 -15.50 -2.06
C PHE A 249 -2.76 -14.90 -0.70
N ALA A 250 -3.67 -13.93 -0.63
CA ALA A 250 -4.02 -13.25 0.61
C ALA A 250 -4.64 -14.20 1.65
N MET A 251 -5.52 -15.11 1.22
CA MET A 251 -6.11 -16.13 2.09
C MET A 251 -5.07 -17.13 2.59
N SER A 252 -4.20 -17.62 1.69
CA SER A 252 -3.12 -18.56 2.06
C SER A 252 -2.14 -17.90 3.03
N PHE A 253 -1.75 -16.66 2.74
CA PHE A 253 -0.85 -15.86 3.58
C PHE A 253 -1.44 -15.63 4.97
N TYR A 254 -2.74 -15.32 5.05
CA TYR A 254 -3.47 -15.24 6.32
C TYR A 254 -3.37 -16.54 7.12
N LEU A 255 -3.73 -17.68 6.52
CA LEU A 255 -3.72 -18.99 7.20
C LEU A 255 -2.31 -19.35 7.69
N ILE A 256 -1.29 -19.13 6.86
CA ILE A 256 0.11 -19.39 7.21
C ILE A 256 0.54 -18.54 8.41
N LEU A 257 0.29 -17.23 8.37
CA LEU A 257 0.71 -16.34 9.45
C LEU A 257 -0.06 -16.57 10.75
N VAL A 258 -1.36 -16.87 10.69
CA VAL A 258 -2.13 -17.25 11.87
C VAL A 258 -1.61 -18.56 12.46
N ALA A 259 -1.24 -19.54 11.64
CA ALA A 259 -0.64 -20.78 12.13
C ALA A 259 0.73 -20.55 12.79
N ILE A 260 1.55 -19.63 12.26
CA ILE A 260 2.88 -19.32 12.82
C ILE A 260 2.75 -18.51 14.12
N TYR A 261 2.00 -17.41 14.10
CA TYR A 261 1.95 -16.47 15.22
C TYR A 261 0.90 -16.87 16.27
N GLY A 262 -0.19 -17.54 15.90
CA GLY A 262 -1.18 -18.05 16.84
C GLY A 262 -0.60 -19.13 17.76
N LYS A 263 0.18 -20.08 17.21
CA LYS A 263 0.91 -21.08 18.01
C LYS A 263 1.90 -20.46 19.00
N LYS A 264 2.54 -19.34 18.61
CA LYS A 264 3.49 -18.64 19.48
C LYS A 264 2.80 -18.05 20.71
N VAL A 265 1.57 -17.54 20.57
CA VAL A 265 0.77 -17.06 21.71
C VAL A 265 0.41 -18.21 22.64
N GLU A 266 -0.03 -19.35 22.10
CA GLU A 266 -0.38 -20.53 22.89
C GLU A 266 0.84 -21.06 23.68
N TYR A 267 2.00 -21.19 23.04
CA TYR A 267 3.24 -21.61 23.71
C TYR A 267 3.66 -20.66 24.84
N VAL A 268 3.64 -19.35 24.60
CA VAL A 268 3.98 -18.36 25.65
C VAL A 268 2.98 -18.42 26.80
N SER A 269 1.69 -18.58 26.51
CA SER A 269 0.66 -18.72 27.55
C SER A 269 0.83 -20.00 28.39
N LEU A 270 1.28 -21.10 27.78
CA LEU A 270 1.58 -22.34 28.49
C LEU A 270 2.85 -22.20 29.36
N HIS A 271 3.92 -21.61 28.83
CA HIS A 271 5.16 -21.38 29.59
C HIS A 271 4.95 -20.45 30.80
N CYS A 272 4.23 -19.34 30.63
CA CYS A 272 3.91 -18.45 31.77
C CYS A 272 3.05 -19.18 32.82
N ARG A 273 2.13 -20.06 32.40
CA ARG A 273 1.32 -20.85 33.33
C ARG A 273 2.12 -21.92 34.07
N GLU A 274 3.14 -22.50 33.44
CA GLU A 274 4.08 -23.44 34.08
C GLU A 274 5.02 -22.72 35.07
N GLU A 275 5.52 -21.52 34.74
CA GLU A 275 6.33 -20.71 35.66
C GLU A 275 5.53 -20.20 36.88
N ASP A 276 4.28 -19.77 36.68
CA ASP A 276 3.38 -19.36 37.78
C ASP A 276 2.92 -20.56 38.64
N GLY A 277 2.83 -21.76 38.05
CA GLY A 277 2.56 -23.00 38.77
C GLY A 277 3.76 -23.53 39.56
N SER A 278 4.98 -23.29 39.07
CA SER A 278 6.24 -23.71 39.70
C SER A 278 6.61 -22.84 40.92
N ASN A 279 6.19 -21.58 40.96
CA ASN A 279 6.54 -20.65 42.04
C ASN A 279 5.61 -20.70 43.27
N ASN A 280 4.59 -21.56 43.27
CA ASN A 280 3.62 -21.65 44.37
C ASN A 280 3.82 -22.81 45.36
N ILE A 281 4.94 -23.55 45.31
CA ILE A 281 5.14 -24.73 46.18
C ILE A 281 5.93 -24.43 47.48
N ASN A 282 6.45 -23.22 47.73
CA ASN A 282 7.40 -23.02 48.84
C ASN A 282 7.19 -21.84 49.81
N VAL A 283 5.96 -21.32 50.00
CA VAL A 283 5.74 -20.23 50.98
C VAL A 283 4.93 -20.63 52.21
N GLU A 284 4.31 -21.82 52.26
CA GLU A 284 3.48 -22.20 53.42
C GLU A 284 4.21 -22.98 54.52
N SER A 285 5.50 -23.34 54.34
CA SER A 285 6.28 -24.09 55.36
C SER A 285 7.14 -23.24 56.29
N GLN A 286 7.20 -21.92 56.13
CA GLN A 286 7.96 -21.02 57.02
C GLN A 286 7.12 -20.19 58.00
N SER A 287 5.78 -20.18 57.88
CA SER A 287 4.93 -19.43 58.82
C SER A 287 4.61 -20.19 60.13
N GLN A 288 4.74 -21.53 60.16
CA GLN A 288 4.44 -22.31 61.38
C GLN A 288 5.62 -22.53 62.33
N LYS A 289 6.85 -22.20 61.92
CA LYS A 289 8.04 -22.41 62.79
C LYS A 289 8.43 -21.19 63.63
N LYS A 290 7.84 -20.01 63.37
CA LYS A 290 8.19 -18.76 64.08
C LYS A 290 7.25 -18.41 65.24
N SER A 291 6.21 -19.23 65.50
CA SER A 291 5.27 -19.02 66.61
C SER A 291 5.48 -19.96 67.81
N MET A 292 6.52 -20.80 67.82
CA MET A 292 6.86 -21.67 68.97
C MET A 292 8.19 -21.34 69.66
N GLU A 293 8.93 -20.33 69.21
CA GLU A 293 10.21 -19.92 69.83
C GLU A 293 10.13 -18.63 70.66
N LEU A 294 8.93 -18.16 71.02
CA LEU A 294 8.75 -16.98 71.89
C LEU A 294 8.08 -17.26 73.24
N GLU A 295 8.03 -18.53 73.68
CA GLU A 295 7.44 -18.89 74.98
C GLU A 295 8.37 -19.62 75.97
N GLN A 296 9.68 -19.70 75.70
CA GLN A 296 10.65 -20.14 76.72
C GLN A 296 11.97 -19.38 76.59
N VAL A 297 12.12 -18.32 77.40
CA VAL A 297 13.22 -17.97 78.33
C VAL A 297 13.02 -16.54 78.80
#